data_AF-A0A6G0VKI7-F1
#
_entry.id   AF-A0A6G0VKI7-F1
#
_cell.length_a   1.000
_cell.length_b   1.000
_cell.length_c   1.000
_cell.angle_alpha   90.00
_cell.angle_beta   90.00
_cell.angle_gamma   90.00
#
_symmetry.space_group_name_H-M   'P 1'
#
loop_
_entity.id
_entity.type
_entity.pdbx_description
1 polymer ?
#
loop_
_entity_poly.entity_id
_entity_poly.type
_entity_poly.pdbx_seq_one_letter_code
_entity_poly.pdbx_strand_id
1 'polypeptide(L)'
;MHETSSFHVEASLKLKLEDQCVPLQPSILKARNTFVATNRLIVAAIIDVILYLVQHSLALRGHRENWESNLRGNFKDLVCLLGKYHPVLGSYIAGQ
;
A
#
# COMPACT_ATOMS: atom_id res chain seq x y z
N MET A 1 -27.26 29.07 35.67
CA MET A 1 -26.09 29.28 34.78
C MET A 1 -25.51 27.94 34.33
N HIS A 2 -26.32 27.06 33.73
CA HIS A 2 -25.87 25.75 33.27
C HIS A 2 -25.43 25.80 31.79
N GLU A 3 -26.23 26.45 30.95
CA GLU A 3 -26.01 26.51 29.49
C GLU A 3 -24.78 27.33 29.06
N THR A 4 -24.35 28.25 29.93
CA THR A 4 -23.15 29.09 29.73
C THR A 4 -21.93 28.56 30.49
N SER A 5 -22.07 27.43 31.20
CA SER A 5 -20.94 26.78 31.87
C SER A 5 -19.94 26.30 30.83
N SER A 6 -18.65 26.39 31.13
CA SER A 6 -17.59 25.90 30.25
C SER A 6 -17.79 24.44 29.86
N PHE A 7 -18.24 23.59 30.79
CA PHE A 7 -18.57 22.19 30.52
C PHE A 7 -19.69 22.03 29.49
N HIS A 8 -20.74 22.85 29.57
CA HIS A 8 -21.87 22.78 28.65
C HIS A 8 -21.48 23.28 27.25
N VAL A 9 -20.69 24.37 27.20
CA VAL A 9 -20.16 24.93 25.95
C VAL A 9 -19.23 23.93 25.27
N GLU A 10 -18.32 23.30 26.02
CA GLU A 10 -17.36 22.32 25.51
C GLU A 10 -18.06 21.05 24.99
N ALA A 11 -19.02 20.50 25.74
CA ALA A 11 -19.81 19.36 25.30
C ALA A 11 -20.62 19.68 24.03
N SER A 12 -21.21 20.88 23.95
CA SER A 12 -21.96 21.34 22.78
C SER A 12 -21.06 21.55 21.56
N LEU A 13 -19.83 22.05 21.76
CA LEU A 13 -18.84 22.19 20.70
C LEU A 13 -18.43 20.82 20.17
N LYS A 14 -18.14 19.87 21.08
CA LYS A 14 -17.74 18.52 20.74
C LYS A 14 -18.80 17.79 19.92
N LEU A 15 -20.08 17.87 20.33
CA LEU A 15 -21.19 17.29 19.58
C LEU A 15 -21.30 17.87 18.16
N LYS A 16 -21.20 19.19 18.01
CA LYS A 16 -21.24 19.85 16.69
C LYS A 16 -20.06 19.49 15.81
N LEU A 17 -18.86 19.39 16.40
CA LEU A 17 -17.65 18.96 15.70
C LEU A 17 -17.75 17.52 15.25
N GLU A 18 -18.25 16.63 16.11
CA GLU A 18 -18.47 15.22 15.78
C GLU A 18 -19.48 15.12 14.63
N ASP A 19 -20.63 15.80 14.69
CA ASP A 19 -21.67 15.80 13.65
C ASP A 19 -21.15 16.31 12.29
N GLN A 20 -20.31 17.36 12.29
CA GLN A 20 -19.67 17.88 11.06
C GLN A 20 -18.53 17.00 10.54
N CYS A 21 -17.82 16.28 11.43
CA CYS A 21 -16.69 15.43 11.06
C CYS A 21 -17.08 13.97 10.75
N VAL A 22 -18.32 13.55 11.03
CA VAL A 22 -18.83 12.20 10.69
C VAL A 22 -18.56 11.81 9.24
N PRO A 23 -18.64 12.69 8.22
CA PRO A 23 -18.31 12.31 6.83
C PRO A 23 -16.81 12.12 6.57
N LEU A 24 -15.94 12.74 7.36
CA LEU A 24 -14.48 12.65 7.21
C LEU A 24 -13.94 11.32 7.78
N GLN A 25 -14.54 10.78 8.83
CA GLN A 25 -14.09 9.52 9.44
C GLN A 25 -14.20 8.30 8.50
N PRO A 26 -15.31 8.04 7.80
CA PRO A 26 -15.44 6.96 6.82
C PRO A 26 -14.51 7.12 5.62
N SER A 27 -14.28 8.35 5.15
CA SER A 27 -13.40 8.60 4.01
C SER A 27 -11.93 8.34 4.36
N ILE A 28 -11.46 8.76 5.54
CA ILE A 28 -10.13 8.43 6.06
C ILE A 28 -9.97 6.93 6.26
N LEU A 29 -10.97 6.27 6.87
CA LEU A 29 -10.96 4.83 7.08
C LEU A 29 -10.93 4.07 5.74
N LYS A 30 -11.72 4.51 4.76
CA LYS A 30 -11.75 3.93 3.41
C LYS A 30 -10.40 4.09 2.72
N ALA A 31 -9.78 5.27 2.79
CA ALA A 31 -8.45 5.50 2.23
C ALA A 31 -7.40 4.57 2.86
N ARG A 32 -7.41 4.46 4.20
CA ARG A 32 -6.53 3.53 4.94
C ARG A 32 -6.75 2.08 4.52
N ASN A 33 -8.00 1.63 4.47
CA ASN A 33 -8.33 0.25 4.11
C ASN A 33 -7.94 -0.04 2.64
N THR A 34 -8.12 0.93 1.75
CA THR A 34 -7.68 0.82 0.35
C THR A 34 -6.17 0.68 0.27
N PHE A 35 -5.42 1.52 0.99
CA PHE A 35 -3.95 1.43 1.05
C PHE A 35 -3.49 0.05 1.57
N VAL A 36 -4.08 -0.44 2.65
CA VAL A 36 -3.77 -1.78 3.20
C VAL A 36 -4.10 -2.88 2.19
N ALA A 37 -5.25 -2.81 1.52
CA ALA A 37 -5.64 -3.79 0.50
C ALA A 37 -4.67 -3.80 -0.68
N THR A 38 -4.29 -2.63 -1.19
CA THR A 38 -3.31 -2.47 -2.27
C THR A 38 -1.96 -3.09 -1.88
N ASN A 39 -1.46 -2.82 -0.68
CA ASN A 39 -0.20 -3.40 -0.21
C ASN A 39 -0.26 -4.93 -0.09
N ARG A 40 -1.40 -5.49 0.36
CA ARG A 40 -1.59 -6.95 0.42
C ARG A 40 -1.53 -7.59 -0.96
N LEU A 41 -2.12 -6.96 -1.98
CA LEU A 41 -2.05 -7.44 -3.36
C LEU A 41 -0.61 -7.43 -3.90
N ILE A 42 0.16 -6.38 -3.60
CA ILE A 42 1.57 -6.29 -4.01
C ILE A 42 2.40 -7.38 -3.34
N VAL A 43 2.23 -7.58 -2.02
CA VAL A 43 2.95 -8.62 -1.27
C VAL A 43 2.60 -10.01 -1.79
N ALA A 44 1.31 -10.26 -2.07
CA ALA A 44 0.88 -11.53 -2.66
C ALA A 44 1.56 -11.80 -4.01
N ALA A 45 1.58 -10.81 -4.92
CA ALA A 45 2.25 -10.95 -6.20
C ALA A 45 3.77 -11.23 -6.06
N ILE A 46 4.45 -10.61 -5.10
CA ILE A 46 5.86 -10.88 -4.81
C ILE A 46 6.06 -12.31 -4.29
N ILE A 47 5.17 -12.77 -3.40
CA ILE A 47 5.21 -14.15 -2.89
C ILE A 47 5.00 -15.14 -4.04
N ASP A 48 4.05 -14.89 -4.93
CA ASP A 48 3.78 -15.77 -6.09
C ASP A 48 5.00 -15.86 -7.02
N VAL A 49 5.70 -14.74 -7.27
CA VAL A 49 6.97 -14.74 -8.00
C VAL A 49 8.02 -15.61 -7.32
N ILE A 50 8.19 -15.48 -6.00
CA ILE A 50 9.17 -16.27 -5.25
C ILE A 50 8.80 -17.76 -5.32
N LEU A 51 7.53 -18.11 -5.09
CA LEU A 51 7.05 -19.48 -5.15
C LEU A 51 7.26 -20.09 -6.53
N TYR A 52 6.93 -19.36 -7.60
CA TYR A 52 7.19 -19.79 -8.97
C TYR A 52 8.67 -20.12 -9.19
N LEU A 53 9.57 -19.20 -8.81
CA LEU A 53 11.01 -19.42 -8.98
C LEU A 53 11.51 -20.64 -8.20
N VAL A 54 11.08 -20.78 -6.95
CA VAL A 54 11.47 -21.90 -6.09
C VAL A 54 10.94 -23.23 -6.63
N GLN A 55 9.67 -23.29 -7.03
CA GLN A 55 9.04 -24.51 -7.58
C GLN A 55 9.74 -24.98 -8.86
N HIS A 56 10.24 -24.05 -9.67
CA HIS A 56 10.97 -24.35 -10.90
C HIS A 56 12.50 -24.44 -10.72
N SER A 57 13.01 -24.43 -9.46
CA SER A 57 14.45 -24.45 -9.17
C SER A 57 15.25 -23.36 -9.87
N LEU A 58 14.62 -22.21 -10.12
CA LEU A 58 15.23 -21.04 -10.73
C LEU A 58 15.90 -20.19 -9.64
N ALA A 59 17.14 -19.78 -9.89
CA ALA A 59 17.84 -18.86 -9.00
C ALA A 59 17.09 -17.52 -8.94
N LEU A 60 16.84 -16.99 -7.73
CA LEU A 60 16.19 -15.67 -7.59
C LEU A 60 17.09 -14.55 -8.14
N ARG A 61 18.40 -14.65 -7.89
CA ARG A 61 19.42 -13.67 -8.26
C ARG A 61 20.22 -14.12 -9.47
N GLY A 62 20.70 -13.14 -10.24
CA GLY A 62 21.65 -13.36 -11.34
C GLY A 62 23.10 -13.40 -10.83
N HIS A 63 24.03 -13.80 -11.71
CA HIS A 63 25.46 -13.79 -11.40
C HIS A 63 26.00 -12.37 -11.12
N ARG A 64 25.40 -11.34 -11.74
CA ARG A 64 25.70 -9.93 -11.49
C ARG A 64 24.40 -9.12 -11.40
N GLU A 65 24.22 -8.36 -10.33
CA GLU A 65 23.01 -7.54 -10.09
C GLU A 65 23.28 -6.04 -10.18
N ASN A 66 24.46 -5.66 -10.69
CA ASN A 66 24.80 -4.27 -10.95
C ASN A 66 23.81 -3.63 -11.93
N TRP A 67 23.55 -2.33 -11.74
CA TRP A 67 22.57 -1.57 -12.52
C TRP A 67 22.87 -1.52 -14.02
N GLU A 68 24.12 -1.77 -14.42
CA GLU A 68 24.56 -1.82 -15.82
C GLU A 68 24.32 -3.18 -16.48
N SER A 69 24.02 -4.24 -15.71
CA SER A 69 23.73 -5.56 -16.27
C SER A 69 22.33 -5.59 -16.87
N ASN A 70 22.24 -6.14 -18.09
CA ASN A 70 20.96 -6.46 -18.74
C ASN A 70 20.24 -7.63 -18.07
N LEU A 71 20.99 -8.51 -17.38
CA LEU A 71 20.45 -9.67 -16.70
C LEU A 71 20.62 -9.48 -15.19
N ARG A 72 19.59 -8.97 -14.52
CA ARG A 72 19.68 -8.56 -13.12
C ARG A 72 19.13 -9.63 -12.15
N GLY A 73 18.71 -10.78 -12.70
CA GLY A 73 18.21 -11.93 -11.94
C GLY A 73 16.73 -12.19 -12.20
N ASN A 74 16.34 -13.47 -12.16
CA ASN A 74 15.00 -13.92 -12.52
C ASN A 74 13.91 -13.24 -11.69
N PHE A 75 14.17 -12.97 -10.40
CA PHE A 75 13.23 -12.23 -9.56
C PHE A 75 12.97 -10.82 -10.08
N LYS A 76 14.04 -10.03 -10.31
CA LYS A 76 13.91 -8.64 -10.73
C LYS A 76 13.28 -8.53 -12.11
N ASP A 77 13.65 -9.42 -13.02
CA ASP A 77 13.11 -9.42 -14.38
C ASP A 77 11.62 -9.81 -14.41
N LEU A 78 11.21 -10.79 -13.60
CA LEU A 78 9.80 -11.22 -13.52
C LEU A 78 8.93 -10.17 -12.83
N VAL A 79 9.41 -9.55 -11.74
CA VAL A 79 8.71 -8.43 -11.07
C VAL A 79 8.55 -7.25 -12.02
N CYS A 80 9.60 -6.88 -12.76
CA CYS A 80 9.52 -5.83 -13.79
C CYS A 80 8.54 -6.19 -14.91
N LEU A 81 8.51 -7.45 -15.37
CA LEU A 81 7.56 -7.92 -16.38
C LEU A 81 6.12 -7.81 -15.88
N LEU A 82 5.83 -8.29 -14.66
CA LEU A 82 4.51 -8.18 -14.06
C LEU A 82 4.09 -6.72 -13.83
N GLY A 83 5.03 -5.86 -13.45
CA GLY A 83 4.82 -4.42 -13.29
C GLY A 83 4.33 -3.72 -14.56
N LYS A 84 4.66 -4.23 -15.75
CA LYS A 84 4.15 -3.69 -17.03
C LYS A 84 2.65 -3.92 -17.23
N TYR A 85 2.11 -5.00 -16.67
CA TYR A 85 0.71 -5.40 -16.83
C TYR A 85 -0.15 -5.11 -15.59
N HIS A 86 0.48 -4.88 -14.43
CA HIS A 86 -0.20 -4.59 -13.19
C HIS A 86 0.16 -3.17 -12.71
N PRO A 87 -0.66 -2.14 -13.00
CA PRO A 87 -0.32 -0.73 -12.78
C PRO A 87 0.07 -0.41 -11.32
N VAL A 88 -0.60 -1.04 -10.36
CA VAL A 88 -0.33 -0.92 -8.93
C VAL A 88 1.04 -1.48 -8.56
N LEU A 89 1.49 -2.55 -9.22
CA LEU A 89 2.83 -3.11 -8.96
C LEU A 89 3.88 -2.26 -9.69
N GLY A 90 3.58 -1.86 -10.93
CA GLY A 90 4.42 -0.99 -11.75
C GLY A 90 4.76 0.35 -11.07
N SER A 91 3.80 0.96 -10.37
CA SER A 91 4.05 2.23 -9.66
C SER A 91 5.08 2.11 -8.53
N TYR A 92 5.21 0.95 -7.91
CA TYR A 92 6.21 0.70 -6.86
C TYR A 92 7.59 0.35 -7.42
N ILE A 93 7.64 -0.16 -8.65
CA ILE A 93 8.89 -0.51 -9.35
C ILE A 93 9.51 0.71 -10.03
N ALA A 94 8.69 1.56 -10.65
CA ALA A 94 9.14 2.76 -11.37
C ALA A 94 9.51 3.94 -10.46
N GLY A 95 9.13 3.88 -9.18
CA GLY A 95 9.40 4.92 -8.17
C GLY A 95 10.76 4.81 -7.47
N GLN A 96 11.70 4.00 -7.98
CA GLN A 96 13.06 3.84 -7.45
C GLN A 96 14.13 4.27 -8.46
#